data_AF-A0A3D5JLC0-F1
#
_entry.id   AF-A0A3D5JLC0-F1
#
_cell.length_a   1.000
_cell.length_b   1.000
_cell.length_c   1.000
_cell.angle_alpha   90.00
_cell.angle_beta   90.00
_cell.angle_gamma   90.00
#
_symmetry.space_group_name_H-M   'P 1'
#
loop_
_entity.id
_entity.type
_entity.pdbx_description
1 polymer ?
#
loop_
_entity_poly.entity_id
_entity_poly.type
_entity_poly.pdbx_seq_one_letter_code
_entity_poly.pdbx_strand_id
1 'polypeptide(L)'
;PPQLIVCDASFISLTKVLPPVMALAAPGAALLALIKPQFEVGRAQIGKGGIVRDRQAVADVVAGIEHWLAAEMGWQLLGTAPSPIAGQDGNREFLLAGRKV
;
A
#
# COMPACT_ATOMS: atom_id res chain seq x y z
N PRO A 1 0.17 -0.07 -23.16
CA PRO A 1 0.40 -0.36 -21.72
C PRO A 1 -0.18 0.78 -20.87
N PRO A 2 -0.69 0.53 -19.64
CA PRO A 2 -1.23 1.58 -18.77
C PRO A 2 -0.18 2.61 -18.36
N GLN A 3 -0.57 3.88 -18.28
CA GLN A 3 0.29 4.98 -17.84
C GLN A 3 0.07 5.38 -16.36
N LEU A 4 -1.06 4.97 -15.79
CA LEU A 4 -1.42 5.19 -14.40
C LEU A 4 -2.04 3.91 -13.84
N ILE A 5 -1.57 3.49 -12.68
CA ILE A 5 -2.19 2.46 -11.84
C ILE A 5 -2.74 3.14 -10.60
N VAL A 6 -4.03 2.92 -10.34
CA VAL A 6 -4.66 3.25 -9.06
C VAL A 6 -5.10 1.95 -8.38
N CYS A 7 -4.92 1.83 -7.07
CA CYS A 7 -5.33 0.63 -6.35
C CYS A 7 -5.94 0.98 -4.99
N ASP A 8 -7.23 0.63 -4.85
CA ASP A 8 -7.94 0.57 -3.58
C ASP A 8 -8.49 -0.86 -3.43
N ALA A 9 -7.76 -1.71 -2.71
CA ALA A 9 -8.11 -3.11 -2.53
C ALA A 9 -8.33 -3.43 -1.05
N SER A 10 -9.29 -4.30 -0.76
CA SER A 10 -9.60 -4.77 0.58
C SER A 10 -9.38 -6.27 0.69
N PHE A 11 -9.08 -6.77 1.90
CA PHE A 11 -8.87 -8.19 2.21
C PHE A 11 -7.67 -8.86 1.49
N ILE A 12 -6.80 -8.08 0.86
CA ILE A 12 -5.59 -8.54 0.19
C ILE A 12 -4.46 -7.54 0.41
N SER A 13 -3.24 -8.06 0.56
CA SER A 13 -2.02 -7.24 0.63
C SER A 13 -1.68 -6.65 -0.74
N LEU A 14 -1.21 -5.39 -0.75
CA LEU A 14 -0.67 -4.73 -1.92
C LEU A 14 0.44 -5.55 -2.59
N THR A 15 1.29 -6.20 -1.78
CA THR A 15 2.40 -7.05 -2.25
C THR A 15 1.94 -8.22 -3.12
N LYS A 16 0.68 -8.64 -2.99
CA LYS A 16 0.08 -9.74 -3.76
C LYS A 16 -0.69 -9.26 -4.98
N VAL A 17 -1.45 -8.17 -4.85
CA VAL A 17 -2.36 -7.71 -5.91
C VAL A 17 -1.67 -6.87 -6.97
N LEU A 18 -0.64 -6.10 -6.60
CA LEU A 18 0.01 -5.14 -7.50
C LEU A 18 1.01 -5.72 -8.51
N PRO A 19 1.83 -6.77 -8.23
CA PRO A 19 2.85 -7.22 -9.17
C PRO A 19 2.35 -7.52 -10.60
N PRO A 20 1.23 -8.24 -10.81
CA PRO A 20 0.76 -8.54 -12.15
C PRO A 20 0.40 -7.29 -12.97
N VAL A 21 -0.20 -6.28 -12.34
CA VAL A 21 -0.60 -5.04 -13.03
C VAL A 21 0.60 -4.11 -13.25
N MET A 22 1.54 -4.06 -12.30
CA MET A 22 2.79 -3.30 -12.43
C MET A 22 3.68 -3.81 -13.57
N ALA A 23 3.68 -5.13 -13.82
CA ALA A 23 4.38 -5.73 -14.94
C ALA A 23 3.86 -5.20 -16.30
N LEU A 24 2.55 -4.96 -16.42
CA LEU A 24 1.92 -4.48 -17.66
C LEU A 24 2.07 -2.96 -17.90
N ALA A 25 2.50 -2.21 -16.89
CA ALA A 25 2.62 -0.74 -16.96
C ALA A 25 3.70 -0.26 -17.94
N ALA A 26 3.47 0.89 -18.56
CA ALA A 26 4.43 1.55 -19.43
C ALA A 26 5.64 2.06 -18.62
N PRO A 27 6.85 2.17 -19.22
CA PRO A 27 7.95 2.91 -18.61
C PRO A 27 7.51 4.34 -18.24
N GLY A 28 7.91 4.83 -17.07
CA GLY A 28 7.51 6.13 -16.57
C GLY A 28 6.09 6.23 -16.00
N ALA A 29 5.32 5.13 -15.99
CA ALA A 29 3.96 5.10 -15.44
C ALA A 29 3.92 5.45 -13.96
N ALA A 30 2.83 6.09 -13.53
CA ALA A 30 2.57 6.43 -12.14
C ALA A 30 1.79 5.33 -11.42
N LEU A 31 2.05 5.18 -10.12
CA LEU A 31 1.29 4.34 -9.18
C LEU A 31 0.74 5.22 -8.06
N LEU A 32 -0.54 5.08 -7.76
CA LEU A 32 -1.20 5.58 -6.55
C LEU A 32 -1.96 4.42 -5.90
N ALA A 33 -1.47 3.92 -4.77
CA ALA A 33 -2.08 2.81 -4.06
C ALA A 33 -2.46 3.21 -2.63
N LEU A 34 -3.53 2.63 -2.11
CA LEU A 34 -3.96 2.83 -0.73
C LEU A 34 -3.44 1.67 0.14
N ILE A 35 -2.51 1.98 1.03
CA ILE A 35 -2.03 1.08 2.08
C ILE A 35 -3.08 1.03 3.18
N LYS A 36 -3.61 -0.17 3.44
CA LYS A 36 -4.58 -0.45 4.49
C LYS A 36 -3.94 -1.38 5.52
N PRO A 37 -3.37 -0.87 6.63
CA PRO A 37 -2.60 -1.67 7.56
C PRO A 37 -3.31 -2.94 8.05
N GLN A 38 -4.64 -2.90 8.22
CA GLN A 38 -5.46 -4.03 8.62
C GLN A 38 -5.45 -5.23 7.65
N PHE A 39 -5.01 -5.04 6.40
CA PHE A 39 -4.86 -6.09 5.39
C PHE A 39 -3.40 -6.47 5.11
N GLU A 40 -2.45 -5.74 5.70
CA GLU A 40 -1.02 -5.96 5.56
C GLU A 40 -0.41 -6.64 6.80
N VAL A 41 -0.93 -6.31 7.99
CA VAL A 41 -0.49 -6.97 9.23
C VAL A 41 -0.93 -8.44 9.27
N GLY A 42 -0.16 -9.26 9.97
CA GLY A 42 -0.58 -10.62 10.30
C GLY A 42 -1.82 -10.62 11.21
N ARG A 43 -2.66 -11.66 11.13
CA ARG A 43 -3.92 -11.80 11.90
C ARG A 43 -3.77 -11.54 13.40
N ALA A 44 -2.60 -11.84 13.98
CA ALA A 44 -2.31 -11.64 15.40
C ALA A 44 -2.27 -10.16 15.84
N GLN A 45 -2.09 -9.23 14.90
CA GLN A 45 -2.00 -7.78 15.18
C GLN A 45 -3.32 -7.03 14.94
N ILE A 46 -4.40 -7.76 14.60
CA ILE A 46 -5.72 -7.18 14.35
C ILE A 46 -6.54 -7.22 15.64
N GLY A 47 -6.90 -6.06 16.17
CA GLY A 47 -7.70 -5.93 17.39
C GLY A 47 -9.20 -6.23 17.17
N LYS A 48 -9.99 -6.12 18.24
CA LYS A 48 -11.46 -6.20 18.16
C LYS A 48 -11.98 -5.19 17.12
N GLY A 49 -12.84 -5.66 16.22
CA GLY A 49 -13.43 -4.83 15.17
C GLY A 49 -12.55 -4.62 13.94
N GLY A 50 -11.46 -5.38 13.76
CA GLY A 50 -10.63 -5.27 12.56
C GLY A 50 -9.66 -4.08 12.57
N ILE A 51 -9.46 -3.44 13.73
CA ILE A 51 -8.70 -2.19 13.85
C ILE A 51 -7.26 -2.47 14.28
N VAL A 52 -6.31 -1.88 13.55
CA VAL A 52 -4.90 -1.85 13.95
C VAL A 52 -4.65 -0.59 14.77
N ARG A 53 -4.55 -0.75 16.10
CA ARG A 53 -4.33 0.37 17.03
C ARG A 53 -2.86 0.64 17.34
N ASP A 54 -2.01 -0.37 17.14
CA ASP A 54 -0.59 -0.25 17.37
C ASP A 54 0.02 0.68 16.31
N ARG A 55 0.51 1.84 16.77
CA ARG A 55 1.15 2.84 15.90
C ARG A 55 2.46 2.33 15.32
N GLN A 56 3.19 1.48 16.05
CA GLN A 56 4.43 0.90 15.57
C GLN A 56 4.13 -0.10 14.46
N ALA A 57 3.15 -0.99 14.65
CA ALA A 57 2.74 -1.93 13.61
C ALA A 57 2.28 -1.21 12.32
N VAL A 58 1.57 -0.09 12.45
CA VAL A 58 1.19 0.74 11.30
C VAL A 58 2.41 1.33 10.59
N ALA A 59 3.36 1.88 11.35
CA ALA A 59 4.60 2.44 10.78
C ALA A 59 5.44 1.38 10.08
N ASP A 60 5.55 0.19 10.68
CA ASP A 60 6.30 -0.94 10.13
C ASP A 60 5.66 -1.44 8.83
N VAL A 61 4.33 -1.48 8.75
CA VAL A 61 3.62 -1.80 7.49
C VAL A 61 3.95 -0.78 6.41
N VAL A 62 3.83 0.52 6.69
CA VAL A 62 4.08 1.56 5.69
C VAL A 62 5.52 1.47 5.19
N ALA A 63 6.49 1.38 6.11
CA ALA A 63 7.91 1.22 5.76
C ALA A 63 8.17 -0.07 4.97
N GLY A 64 7.49 -1.17 5.32
CA GLY A 64 7.59 -2.45 4.62
C GLY A 64 7.09 -2.36 3.18
N ILE A 65 5.96 -1.69 2.94
CA ILE A 65 5.42 -1.50 1.58
C ILE A 65 6.28 -0.54 0.76
N GLU A 66 6.79 0.54 1.36
CA GLU A 66 7.75 1.44 0.71
C GLU A 66 9.02 0.69 0.27
N HIS A 67 9.58 -0.13 1.16
CA HIS A 67 10.74 -0.96 0.87
C HIS A 67 10.46 -1.96 -0.24
N TRP A 68 9.35 -2.70 -0.15
CA TRP A 68 8.94 -3.67 -1.16
C TRP A 68 8.79 -3.02 -2.55
N LEU A 69 8.15 -1.85 -2.63
CA LEU A 69 7.97 -1.13 -3.90
C LEU A 69 9.32 -0.76 -4.53
N ALA A 70 10.25 -0.24 -3.72
CA ALA A 70 11.52 0.25 -4.21
C ALA A 70 12.54 -0.87 -4.48
N ALA A 71 12.74 -1.75 -3.50
CA ALA A 71 13.80 -2.75 -3.50
C ALA A 71 13.42 -4.01 -4.29
N GLU A 72 12.16 -4.45 -4.21
CA GLU A 72 11.75 -5.71 -4.82
C GLU A 72 11.11 -5.51 -6.19
N MET A 73 10.26 -4.48 -6.34
CA MET A 73 9.59 -4.21 -7.62
C MET A 73 10.39 -3.31 -8.55
N GLY A 74 11.42 -2.62 -8.05
CA GLY A 74 12.28 -1.72 -8.83
C GLY A 74 11.58 -0.41 -9.27
N TRP A 75 10.54 0.01 -8.56
CA TRP A 75 9.86 1.28 -8.82
C TRP A 75 10.51 2.41 -8.02
N GLN A 76 10.52 3.62 -8.56
CA GLN A 76 10.89 4.80 -7.80
C GLN A 76 9.77 5.13 -6.80
N LEU A 77 10.08 5.11 -5.51
CA LEU A 77 9.19 5.65 -4.48
C LEU A 77 9.16 7.19 -4.59
N LEU A 78 7.97 7.77 -4.73
CA LEU A 78 7.76 9.22 -4.71
C LEU A 78 7.37 9.73 -3.32
N GLY A 79 6.76 8.87 -2.51
CA GLY A 79 6.48 9.13 -1.10
C GLY A 79 5.18 8.48 -0.63
N THR A 80 4.92 8.63 0.67
CA THR A 80 3.67 8.23 1.31
C THR A 80 3.04 9.40 2.06
N ALA A 81 1.71 9.39 2.17
CA ALA A 81 0.96 10.38 2.92
C ALA A 81 -0.25 9.74 3.61
N PRO A 82 -0.70 10.25 4.77
CA PRO A 82 -1.97 9.80 5.35
C PRO A 82 -3.13 10.03 4.36
N SER A 83 -4.05 9.07 4.29
CA SER A 83 -5.33 9.26 3.60
C SER A 83 -6.11 10.41 4.27
N PRO A 84 -6.76 11.29 3.49
CA PRO A 84 -7.56 12.38 4.05
C PRO A 84 -8.84 11.89 4.75
N ILE A 85 -9.22 10.63 4.52
CA ILE A 85 -10.37 9.97 5.13
C ILE A 85 -9.93 8.69 5.84
N ALA A 86 -10.59 8.38 6.95
CA ALA A 86 -10.41 7.10 7.64
C ALA A 86 -11.17 6.00 6.91
N GLY A 87 -10.68 4.76 7.00
CA GLY A 87 -11.40 3.58 6.51
C GLY A 87 -12.69 3.32 7.29
N GLN A 88 -13.57 2.45 6.77
CA GLN A 88 -14.92 2.20 7.31
C GLN A 88 -14.98 1.90 8.82
N ASP A 89 -13.96 1.22 9.36
CA ASP A 89 -13.89 0.85 10.78
C ASP A 89 -12.99 1.79 11.63
N GLY A 90 -12.58 2.92 11.07
CA GLY A 90 -11.68 3.89 11.72
C GLY A 90 -10.19 3.56 11.60
N ASN A 91 -9.81 2.61 10.74
CA ASN A 91 -8.41 2.36 10.41
C ASN A 91 -7.78 3.57 9.72
N ARG A 92 -6.54 3.88 10.12
CA ARG A 92 -5.71 4.87 9.43
C ARG A 92 -5.10 4.24 8.18
N GLU A 93 -5.41 4.82 7.03
CA GLU A 93 -4.92 4.36 5.73
C GLU A 93 -3.94 5.40 5.14
N PHE A 94 -3.12 4.98 4.18
CA PHE A 94 -2.05 5.82 3.63
C PHE A 94 -1.99 5.71 2.11
N LEU A 95 -1.80 6.82 1.44
CA LEU A 95 -1.50 6.88 0.02
C LEU A 95 -0.01 6.58 -0.20
N LEU A 96 0.29 5.72 -1.16
CA LEU A 96 1.62 5.40 -1.67
C LEU A 96 1.72 5.88 -3.11
N ALA A 97 2.73 6.69 -3.40
CA ALA A 97 3.03 7.16 -4.75
C ALA A 97 4.34 6.57 -5.27
N GLY A 98 4.32 6.08 -6.50
CA GLY A 98 5.51 5.51 -7.16
C GLY A 98 5.56 5.80 -8.66
N ARG A 99 6.72 5.60 -9.26
CA ARG A 99 6.94 5.72 -10.70
C ARG A 99 7.75 4.55 -11.23
N LYS A 100 7.31 3.97 -12.35
CA LYS A 100 8.04 2.90 -13.04
C LYS A 100 9.29 3.48 -13.68
N VAL A 101 10.45 2.92 -13.35
CA VAL A 101 11.75 3.25 -13.96
C VAL A 101 11.90 2.53 -15.29
#